data_AF-A0AAU6E1J2-F1
#
_entry.id   AF-A0AAU6E1J2-F1
#
_cell.length_a   1.000
_cell.length_b   1.000
_cell.length_c   1.000
_cell.angle_alpha   90.00
_cell.angle_beta   90.00
_cell.angle_gamma   90.00
#
_symmetry.space_group_name_H-M   'P 1'
#
loop_
_entity.id
_entity.type
_entity.pdbx_description
1 polymer ?
#
loop_
_entity_poly.entity_id
_entity_poly.type
_entity_poly.pdbx_seq_one_letter_code
_entity_poly.pdbx_strand_id
1 'polypeptide(L)'
;MNATMTAFVPPTESGHDLLDNWIRPICARLGIRLAVALPGAGRATALAAQRASTFVVWDCSVEGPEDVYVAFNTRAKLDPGSIVLSRTPLPRNVLTRASHAPVHGEALGNPELGVWLERRLRRVLGVVRTPAPRLPGPQGHYWMFDDPADYFLSFHGERRQEAGEWRAAFEKAHSVTVRMVPPREYSYPAEVVTRQQMWEGVARLMYEIIATGRAIVHPAPDYFASFWTVSELLATLWLLPRGSTPPMITSAYAARPSGGIRRLEHLSARAVLGVPLLGDAHADRFARLINHSDPITTVPRFRRPPEGTGRAVTGTMKHVGHHDPELAVSRFWDEMRVPCPVCAPRGRAAAKVDWDRHMDLSWDERDVDHYGYFTARREDLGTGGIRCPGCRTHLRLVNEHGVRTLWTPVPEGESQRDRPVIQRDPVWQVLPDGPRGVEPLPGRKDVDAAPDPRDRGSPIRRRWLSARSSV
;
A
#
# COMPACT_ATOMS: atom_id res chain seq x y z
N MET A 1 6.12 -3.64 37.37
CA MET A 1 4.87 -4.26 36.87
C MET A 1 5.26 -5.55 36.16
N ASN A 2 4.59 -6.66 36.44
CA ASN A 2 4.80 -7.89 35.66
C ASN A 2 3.95 -7.80 34.39
N ALA A 3 4.61 -7.73 33.23
CA ALA A 3 3.91 -7.64 31.95
C ALA A 3 3.18 -8.96 31.63
N THR A 4 2.01 -8.85 31.01
CA THR A 4 1.18 -9.99 30.59
C THR A 4 0.97 -9.95 29.08
N MET A 5 0.92 -11.12 28.45
CA MET A 5 0.65 -11.26 27.02
C MET A 5 -0.42 -12.30 26.76
N THR A 6 -1.37 -12.00 25.87
CA THR A 6 -2.27 -13.01 25.30
C THR A 6 -1.94 -13.23 23.84
N ALA A 7 -1.74 -14.48 23.41
CA ALA A 7 -1.50 -14.84 22.02
C ALA A 7 -2.72 -15.49 21.37
N PHE A 8 -3.13 -14.99 20.21
CA PHE A 8 -4.11 -15.59 19.32
C PHE A 8 -3.36 -16.16 18.11
N VAL A 9 -3.31 -17.48 18.02
CA VAL A 9 -2.53 -18.21 17.02
C VAL A 9 -3.43 -19.25 16.36
N PRO A 10 -3.43 -19.38 15.02
CA PRO A 10 -4.23 -20.39 14.35
C PRO A 10 -3.73 -21.80 14.73
N PRO A 11 -4.61 -22.82 14.79
CA PRO A 11 -4.23 -24.19 15.14
C PRO A 11 -3.59 -24.94 13.96
N THR A 12 -2.67 -24.28 13.25
CA THR A 12 -1.87 -24.83 12.16
C THR A 12 -0.50 -25.25 12.67
N GLU A 13 0.24 -26.08 11.91
CA GLU A 13 1.62 -26.43 12.22
C GLU A 13 2.50 -25.17 12.34
N SER A 14 2.37 -24.24 11.41
CA SER A 14 3.12 -22.98 11.42
C SER A 14 2.71 -22.04 12.56
N GLY A 15 1.43 -22.04 12.95
CA GLY A 15 0.97 -21.34 14.13
C GLY A 15 1.57 -21.92 15.42
N HIS A 16 1.47 -23.23 15.62
CA HIS A 16 2.07 -23.89 16.79
C HIS A 16 3.58 -23.68 16.87
N ASP A 17 4.29 -23.74 15.73
CA ASP A 17 5.71 -23.42 15.66
C ASP A 17 6.00 -21.98 16.11
N LEU A 18 5.24 -20.98 15.64
CA LEU A 18 5.38 -19.59 16.08
C LEU A 18 5.18 -19.46 17.59
N LEU A 19 4.18 -20.14 18.14
CA LEU A 19 3.85 -20.08 19.56
C LEU A 19 4.96 -20.69 20.42
N ASP A 20 5.36 -21.93 20.12
CA ASP A 20 6.20 -22.72 21.02
C ASP A 20 7.69 -22.45 20.84
N ASN A 21 8.15 -22.15 19.62
CA ASN A 21 9.56 -21.91 19.34
C ASN A 21 9.95 -20.43 19.40
N TRP A 22 8.98 -19.51 19.34
CA TRP A 22 9.25 -18.07 19.35
C TRP A 22 8.54 -17.31 20.47
N ILE A 23 7.21 -17.24 20.46
CA ILE A 23 6.45 -16.39 21.40
C ILE A 23 6.70 -16.82 22.86
N ARG A 24 6.57 -18.11 23.16
CA ARG A 24 6.73 -18.64 24.52
C ARG A 24 8.17 -18.47 25.05
N PRO A 25 9.24 -18.82 24.30
CA PRO A 25 10.61 -18.55 24.71
C PRO A 25 10.91 -17.05 24.91
N ILE A 26 10.40 -16.17 24.04
CA ILE A 26 10.56 -14.72 24.18
C ILE A 26 9.91 -14.23 25.48
N CYS A 27 8.67 -14.66 25.75
CA CYS A 27 7.97 -14.31 26.99
C CYS A 27 8.74 -14.76 28.23
N ALA A 28 9.26 -15.99 28.22
CA ALA A 28 10.08 -16.51 29.33
C ALA A 28 11.36 -15.69 29.55
N ARG A 29 12.09 -15.36 28.48
CA ARG A 29 13.30 -14.52 28.56
C ARG A 29 13.03 -13.11 29.09
N LEU A 30 11.88 -12.53 28.74
CA LEU A 30 11.50 -11.16 29.12
C LEU A 30 10.65 -11.07 30.39
N GLY A 31 10.38 -12.19 31.07
CA GLY A 31 9.56 -12.21 32.27
C GLY A 31 8.09 -11.83 32.04
N ILE A 32 7.58 -12.07 30.84
CA ILE A 32 6.19 -11.79 30.45
C ILE A 32 5.33 -13.03 30.73
N ARG A 33 4.24 -12.87 31.48
CA ARG A 33 3.29 -13.97 31.71
C ARG A 33 2.42 -14.18 30.47
N LEU A 34 2.61 -15.31 29.79
CA LEU A 34 1.88 -15.68 28.57
C LEU A 34 0.58 -16.44 28.90
N ALA A 35 -0.50 -16.05 28.23
CA ALA A 35 -1.74 -16.80 28.08
C ALA A 35 -2.00 -17.07 26.59
N VAL A 36 -2.51 -18.26 26.26
CA VAL A 36 -2.81 -18.64 24.87
C VAL A 36 -4.31 -18.75 24.70
N ALA A 37 -4.86 -18.07 23.70
CA ALA A 37 -6.28 -18.18 23.38
C ALA A 37 -6.57 -19.55 22.76
N LEU A 38 -7.69 -20.16 23.16
CA LEU A 38 -8.12 -21.43 22.58
C LEU A 38 -8.50 -21.26 21.10
N PRO A 39 -8.31 -22.29 20.25
CA PRO A 39 -8.83 -22.31 18.90
C PRO A 39 -10.33 -21.96 18.86
N GLY A 40 -10.73 -21.11 17.90
CA GLY A 40 -12.11 -20.64 17.80
C GLY A 40 -12.53 -19.60 18.85
N ALA A 41 -11.59 -19.07 19.65
CA ALA A 41 -11.89 -17.97 20.58
C ALA A 41 -12.56 -16.80 19.86
N GLY A 42 -13.71 -16.37 20.38
CA GLY A 42 -14.50 -15.29 19.80
C GLY A 42 -14.13 -13.90 20.31
N ARG A 43 -14.90 -12.89 19.90
CA ARG A 43 -14.66 -11.48 20.25
C ARG A 43 -14.67 -11.17 21.74
N ALA A 44 -15.49 -11.86 22.53
CA ALA A 44 -15.55 -11.63 23.98
C ALA A 44 -14.19 -11.90 24.63
N THR A 45 -13.54 -12.99 24.23
CA THR A 45 -12.18 -13.36 24.67
C THR A 45 -11.15 -12.34 24.18
N ALA A 46 -11.23 -11.92 22.91
CA ALA A 46 -10.40 -10.84 22.37
C ALA A 46 -10.49 -9.54 23.16
N LEU A 47 -11.72 -9.07 23.44
CA LEU A 47 -11.95 -7.85 24.21
C LEU A 47 -11.49 -7.98 25.66
N ALA A 48 -11.64 -9.15 26.27
CA ALA A 48 -11.12 -9.41 27.61
C ALA A 48 -9.59 -9.36 27.64
N ALA A 49 -8.93 -10.02 26.67
CA ALA A 49 -7.48 -9.99 26.52
C ALA A 49 -6.94 -8.57 26.33
N GLN A 50 -7.57 -7.78 25.45
CA GLN A 50 -7.19 -6.37 25.23
C GLN A 50 -7.34 -5.47 26.45
N ARG A 51 -8.17 -5.85 27.43
CA ARG A 51 -8.36 -5.09 28.68
C ARG A 51 -7.42 -5.55 29.80
N ALA A 52 -7.08 -6.83 29.82
CA ALA A 52 -6.36 -7.46 30.93
C ALA A 52 -4.86 -7.66 30.66
N SER A 53 -4.46 -7.72 29.39
CA SER A 53 -3.08 -7.99 29.00
C SER A 53 -2.32 -6.72 28.69
N THR A 54 -1.02 -6.69 29.02
CA THR A 54 -0.11 -5.62 28.57
C THR A 54 0.06 -5.67 27.04
N PHE A 55 0.10 -6.87 26.48
CA PHE A 55 0.23 -7.11 25.05
C PHE A 55 -0.81 -8.14 24.57
N VAL A 56 -1.29 -7.97 23.34
CA VAL A 56 -2.05 -9.00 22.63
C VAL A 56 -1.38 -9.26 21.29
N VAL A 57 -0.90 -10.48 21.08
CA VAL A 57 -0.29 -10.90 19.82
C VAL A 57 -1.33 -11.59 18.97
N TRP A 58 -1.42 -11.17 17.71
CA TRP A 58 -2.33 -11.69 16.70
C TRP A 58 -1.50 -12.31 15.58
N ASP A 59 -1.57 -13.63 15.41
CA ASP A 59 -1.07 -14.28 14.19
C ASP A 59 -2.17 -14.22 13.13
N CYS A 60 -2.03 -13.24 12.23
CA CYS A 60 -2.98 -12.90 11.18
C CYS A 60 -2.63 -13.58 9.83
N SER A 61 -1.80 -14.61 9.86
CA SER A 61 -1.46 -15.43 8.69
C SER A 61 -2.71 -16.12 8.13
N VAL A 62 -2.84 -16.12 6.80
CA VAL A 62 -3.98 -16.74 6.10
C VAL A 62 -3.57 -18.15 5.67
N GLU A 63 -3.86 -19.14 6.51
CA GLU A 63 -3.36 -20.53 6.36
C GLU A 63 -4.47 -21.59 6.30
N GLY A 64 -5.74 -21.21 6.37
CA GLY A 64 -6.84 -22.17 6.33
C GLY A 64 -8.22 -21.53 6.48
N PRO A 65 -9.22 -22.32 6.90
CA PRO A 65 -10.55 -21.83 7.25
C PRO A 65 -10.66 -21.32 8.70
N GLU A 66 -9.70 -21.67 9.56
CA GLU A 66 -9.70 -21.37 11.01
C GLU A 66 -8.89 -20.10 11.34
N ASP A 67 -9.20 -19.01 10.63
CA ASP A 67 -8.40 -17.79 10.72
C ASP A 67 -8.70 -16.96 11.99
N VAL A 68 -7.64 -16.44 12.64
CA VAL A 68 -7.69 -15.54 13.82
C VAL A 68 -8.54 -14.28 13.58
N TYR A 69 -8.81 -13.93 12.32
CA TYR A 69 -9.68 -12.84 11.95
C TYR A 69 -11.08 -12.93 12.57
N VAL A 70 -11.60 -14.12 12.89
CA VAL A 70 -12.90 -14.24 13.60
C VAL A 70 -12.89 -13.51 14.96
N ALA A 71 -11.74 -13.46 15.63
CA ALA A 71 -11.55 -12.76 16.90
C ALA A 71 -11.10 -11.29 16.72
N PHE A 72 -10.45 -10.99 15.59
CA PHE A 72 -9.81 -9.69 15.32
C PHE A 72 -10.85 -8.59 15.03
N ASN A 73 -10.92 -7.58 15.90
CA ASN A 73 -11.90 -6.50 15.84
C ASN A 73 -11.25 -5.14 15.51
N THR A 74 -12.05 -4.11 15.20
CA THR A 74 -11.54 -2.75 14.92
C THR A 74 -10.75 -2.17 16.09
N ARG A 75 -11.07 -2.53 17.33
CA ARG A 75 -10.31 -2.09 18.51
C ARG A 75 -8.86 -2.63 18.48
N ALA A 76 -8.63 -3.83 17.95
CA ALA A 76 -7.28 -4.38 17.78
C ALA A 76 -6.41 -3.55 16.83
N LYS A 77 -6.99 -2.90 15.82
CA LYS A 77 -6.26 -1.98 14.93
C LYS A 77 -5.76 -0.72 15.66
N LEU A 78 -6.60 -0.22 16.57
CA LEU A 78 -6.39 1.05 17.26
C LEU A 78 -5.60 0.91 18.57
N ASP A 79 -5.56 -0.29 19.14
CA ASP A 79 -4.98 -0.57 20.44
C ASP A 79 -3.43 -0.58 20.39
N PRO A 80 -2.74 0.24 21.20
CA PRO A 80 -1.27 0.26 21.25
C PRO A 80 -0.64 -1.02 21.79
N GLY A 81 -1.39 -1.81 22.59
CA GLY A 81 -0.95 -3.09 23.12
C GLY A 81 -1.11 -4.26 22.14
N SER A 82 -1.78 -4.04 21.00
CA SER A 82 -2.03 -5.07 20.00
C SER A 82 -0.89 -5.13 18.97
N ILE A 83 -0.31 -6.31 18.83
CA ILE A 83 0.83 -6.61 17.96
C ILE A 83 0.38 -7.64 16.92
N VAL A 84 0.44 -7.28 15.65
CA VAL A 84 0.02 -8.15 14.54
C VAL A 84 1.24 -8.76 13.86
N LEU A 85 1.29 -10.07 13.80
CA LEU A 85 2.31 -10.84 13.08
C LEU A 85 1.63 -11.60 11.95
N SER A 86 2.28 -11.71 10.80
CA SER A 86 1.72 -12.48 9.69
C SER A 86 2.80 -12.99 8.76
N ARG A 87 2.74 -14.27 8.42
CA ARG A 87 3.57 -14.93 7.40
C ARG A 87 3.10 -14.61 5.98
N THR A 88 1.84 -14.22 5.84
CA THR A 88 1.22 -13.76 4.59
C THR A 88 0.95 -12.26 4.62
N PRO A 89 0.76 -11.59 3.47
CA PRO A 89 0.39 -10.18 3.47
C PRO A 89 -0.90 -9.92 4.25
N LEU A 90 -0.94 -8.84 5.03
CA LEU A 90 -2.17 -8.43 5.70
C LEU A 90 -3.22 -7.98 4.68
N PRO A 91 -4.51 -8.01 5.03
CA PRO A 91 -5.55 -7.48 4.16
C PRO A 91 -5.30 -6.02 3.82
N ARG A 92 -5.59 -5.64 2.57
CA ARG A 92 -5.26 -4.32 2.01
C ARG A 92 -5.78 -3.15 2.83
N ASN A 93 -6.89 -3.32 3.54
CA ASN A 93 -7.54 -2.30 4.36
C ASN A 93 -7.32 -2.52 5.87
N VAL A 94 -6.27 -3.25 6.26
CA VAL A 94 -5.86 -3.45 7.65
C VAL A 94 -4.54 -2.74 7.92
N LEU A 95 -4.56 -1.79 8.84
CA LEU A 95 -3.41 -1.05 9.30
C LEU A 95 -3.49 -0.92 10.84
N THR A 96 -2.45 -1.33 11.57
CA THR A 96 -2.51 -1.66 13.01
C THR A 96 -1.26 -1.21 13.74
N ARG A 97 -1.35 -0.49 14.88
CA ARG A 97 -0.21 0.30 15.44
C ARG A 97 1.16 -0.39 15.46
N ALA A 98 1.20 -1.69 15.78
CA ALA A 98 2.40 -2.50 15.67
C ALA A 98 2.10 -3.73 14.80
N SER A 99 2.76 -3.83 13.65
CA SER A 99 2.68 -5.02 12.81
C SER A 99 3.98 -5.39 12.11
N HIS A 100 4.11 -6.69 11.84
CA HIS A 100 5.11 -7.23 10.95
C HIS A 100 4.49 -8.26 10.02
N ALA A 101 4.54 -7.97 8.72
CA ALA A 101 3.99 -8.79 7.66
C ALA A 101 4.74 -8.52 6.35
N PRO A 102 4.81 -9.50 5.42
CA PRO A 102 5.37 -9.27 4.10
C PRO A 102 4.52 -8.31 3.27
N VAL A 103 5.15 -7.70 2.27
CA VAL A 103 4.44 -7.01 1.19
C VAL A 103 3.72 -8.00 0.28
N HIS A 104 2.76 -7.52 -0.52
CA HIS A 104 1.99 -8.40 -1.41
C HIS A 104 2.87 -9.13 -2.43
N GLY A 105 2.72 -10.46 -2.49
CA GLY A 105 3.52 -11.35 -3.34
C GLY A 105 4.76 -11.92 -2.65
N GLU A 106 4.98 -11.63 -1.36
CA GLU A 106 6.06 -12.19 -0.55
C GLU A 106 5.50 -12.99 0.64
N ALA A 107 6.37 -13.81 1.25
CA ALA A 107 6.08 -14.57 2.46
C ALA A 107 7.21 -14.38 3.48
N LEU A 108 6.88 -14.42 4.77
CA LEU A 108 7.84 -14.42 5.87
C LEU A 108 7.77 -15.75 6.64
N GLY A 109 8.90 -16.18 7.20
CA GLY A 109 8.96 -17.29 8.14
C GLY A 109 8.73 -16.84 9.58
N ASN A 110 8.52 -17.82 10.46
CA ASN A 110 8.44 -17.58 11.90
C ASN A 110 9.73 -17.00 12.53
N PRO A 111 10.95 -17.35 12.08
CA PRO A 111 12.17 -16.73 12.60
C PRO A 111 12.18 -15.20 12.48
N GLU A 112 11.75 -14.69 11.32
CA GLU A 112 11.63 -13.26 11.06
C GLU A 112 10.63 -12.60 12.02
N LEU A 113 9.45 -13.21 12.16
CA LEU A 113 8.41 -12.73 13.07
C LEU A 113 8.88 -12.72 14.53
N GLY A 114 9.58 -13.77 14.97
CA GLY A 114 10.10 -13.89 16.33
C GLY A 114 11.20 -12.88 16.65
N VAL A 115 12.18 -12.70 15.75
CA VAL A 115 13.25 -11.71 15.91
C VAL A 115 12.66 -10.30 15.99
N TRP A 116 11.69 -9.98 15.14
CA TRP A 116 11.01 -8.70 15.17
C TRP A 116 10.22 -8.49 16.48
N LEU A 117 9.43 -9.50 16.89
CA LEU A 117 8.63 -9.44 18.10
C LEU A 117 9.50 -9.21 19.35
N GLU A 118 10.61 -9.93 19.49
CA GLU A 118 11.50 -9.77 20.64
C GLU A 118 12.11 -8.35 20.70
N ARG A 119 12.56 -7.82 19.55
CA ARG A 119 13.08 -6.44 19.46
C ARG A 119 12.01 -5.43 19.87
N ARG A 120 10.77 -5.61 19.39
CA ARG A 120 9.63 -4.76 19.72
C ARG A 120 9.35 -4.78 21.22
N LEU A 121 9.22 -5.95 21.82
CA LEU A 121 8.93 -6.10 23.25
C LEU A 121 10.05 -5.52 24.13
N ARG A 122 11.32 -5.79 23.80
CA ARG A 122 12.47 -5.22 24.52
C ARG A 122 12.47 -3.69 24.49
N ARG A 123 12.09 -3.08 23.37
CA ARG A 123 11.98 -1.63 23.24
C ARG A 123 10.84 -1.07 24.10
N VAL A 124 9.64 -1.64 23.99
CA VAL A 124 8.46 -1.16 24.75
C VAL A 124 8.67 -1.32 26.26
N LEU A 125 9.30 -2.41 26.68
CA LEU A 125 9.64 -2.66 28.07
C LEU A 125 10.84 -1.83 28.57
N GLY A 126 11.47 -1.02 27.70
CA GLY A 126 12.62 -0.18 28.05
C GLY A 126 13.92 -0.95 28.34
N VAL A 127 13.98 -2.23 27.96
CA VAL A 127 15.16 -3.10 28.11
C VAL A 127 16.29 -2.67 27.17
N VAL A 128 15.93 -2.22 25.96
CA VAL A 128 16.86 -1.66 24.98
C VAL A 128 16.46 -0.22 24.70
N ARG A 129 17.38 0.73 24.93
CA ARG A 129 17.16 2.16 24.71
C ARG A 129 17.75 2.69 23.41
N THR A 130 18.67 1.94 22.81
CA THR A 130 19.33 2.30 21.54
C THR A 130 18.54 1.79 20.34
N PRO A 131 18.47 2.54 19.22
CA PRO A 131 17.88 2.07 17.98
C PRO A 131 18.59 0.80 17.51
N ALA A 132 17.85 -0.27 17.26
CA ALA A 132 18.44 -1.49 16.69
C ALA A 132 18.81 -1.22 15.22
N PRO A 133 19.93 -1.78 14.71
CA PRO A 133 20.23 -1.72 13.30
C PRO A 133 19.08 -2.29 12.47
N ARG A 134 18.66 -1.55 11.43
CA ARG A 134 17.68 -2.03 10.46
C ARG A 134 18.20 -3.31 9.81
N LEU A 135 17.39 -4.36 9.80
CA LEU A 135 17.74 -5.60 9.13
C LEU A 135 17.77 -5.35 7.61
N PRO A 136 18.79 -5.82 6.88
CA PRO A 136 18.80 -5.76 5.43
C PRO A 136 17.72 -6.67 4.83
N GLY A 137 17.09 -6.23 3.73
CA GLY A 137 16.11 -7.03 2.96
C GLY A 137 14.63 -6.71 3.24
N PRO A 138 13.70 -7.46 2.64
CA PRO A 138 12.24 -7.29 2.84
C PRO A 138 11.79 -7.53 4.30
N GLN A 139 12.64 -8.15 5.12
CA GLN A 139 12.44 -8.25 6.57
C GLN A 139 12.45 -6.87 7.27
N GLY A 140 12.83 -5.80 6.56
CA GLY A 140 12.71 -4.41 6.99
C GLY A 140 11.31 -3.79 6.83
N HIS A 141 10.28 -4.54 6.42
CA HIS A 141 8.89 -4.07 6.37
C HIS A 141 8.30 -3.94 7.78
N TYR A 142 8.74 -2.86 8.43
CA TYR A 142 8.28 -2.36 9.72
C TYR A 142 7.21 -1.32 9.43
N TRP A 143 5.95 -1.52 9.85
CA TRP A 143 5.04 -0.38 9.80
C TRP A 143 5.47 0.64 10.86
N MET A 144 5.77 1.85 10.39
CA MET A 144 6.87 2.72 10.84
C MET A 144 6.80 3.32 12.24
N PHE A 145 5.78 3.05 13.06
CA PHE A 145 5.50 3.90 14.21
C PHE A 145 6.54 3.89 15.33
N ASP A 146 7.30 2.80 15.49
CA ASP A 146 8.25 2.72 16.59
C ASP A 146 9.68 3.05 16.20
N ASP A 147 10.06 2.90 14.92
CA ASP A 147 11.40 3.26 14.43
C ASP A 147 11.34 3.92 13.05
N PRO A 148 10.62 5.04 12.93
CA PRO A 148 10.40 5.68 11.65
C PRO A 148 11.74 6.14 11.06
N ALA A 149 11.80 6.22 9.73
CA ALA A 149 12.91 6.92 9.09
C ALA A 149 12.88 8.41 9.44
N ASP A 150 14.03 9.07 9.32
CA ASP A 150 14.12 10.51 9.54
C ASP A 150 13.25 11.30 8.57
N TYR A 151 13.10 10.81 7.33
CA TYR A 151 12.30 11.43 6.28
C TYR A 151 11.49 10.39 5.50
N PHE A 152 10.30 10.77 5.07
CA PHE A 152 9.57 10.11 3.99
C PHE A 152 9.97 10.71 2.63
N LEU A 153 10.18 9.89 1.60
CA LEU A 153 10.47 10.35 0.23
C LEU A 153 9.28 10.08 -0.70
N SER A 154 8.67 11.16 -1.20
CA SER A 154 7.69 11.12 -2.29
C SER A 154 8.41 11.25 -3.64
N PHE A 155 8.16 10.30 -4.55
CA PHE A 155 8.81 10.23 -5.86
C PHE A 155 7.90 9.56 -6.89
N HIS A 156 8.13 9.83 -8.19
CA HIS A 156 7.38 9.15 -9.25
C HIS A 156 7.83 7.69 -9.39
N GLY A 157 6.90 6.74 -9.38
CA GLY A 157 7.20 5.30 -9.34
C GLY A 157 8.08 4.80 -10.50
N GLU A 158 7.93 5.35 -11.70
CA GLU A 158 8.78 5.00 -12.86
C GLU A 158 10.23 5.51 -12.72
N ARG A 159 10.48 6.45 -11.79
CA ARG A 159 11.80 7.02 -11.47
C ARG A 159 12.42 6.39 -10.22
N ARG A 160 11.95 5.20 -9.82
CA ARG A 160 12.38 4.54 -8.58
C ARG A 160 13.89 4.36 -8.46
N GLN A 161 14.56 3.97 -9.55
CA GLN A 161 16.00 3.78 -9.55
C GLN A 161 16.73 5.10 -9.26
N GLU A 162 16.39 6.16 -10.01
CA GLU A 162 16.93 7.51 -9.83
C GLU A 162 16.69 8.03 -8.40
N ALA A 163 15.47 7.89 -7.89
CA ALA A 163 15.14 8.28 -6.51
C ALA A 163 15.91 7.44 -5.48
N GLY A 164 16.19 6.17 -5.76
CA GLY A 164 16.97 5.27 -4.90
C GLY A 164 18.45 5.64 -4.85
N GLU A 165 19.04 6.01 -5.99
CA GLU A 165 20.41 6.52 -6.09
C GLU A 165 20.55 7.86 -5.35
N TRP A 166 19.59 8.77 -5.56
CA TRP A 166 19.51 10.03 -4.82
C TRP A 166 19.41 9.80 -3.31
N ARG A 167 18.51 8.89 -2.88
CA ARG A 167 18.33 8.52 -1.47
C ARG A 167 19.63 8.06 -0.85
N ALA A 168 20.30 7.08 -1.46
CA ALA A 168 21.52 6.49 -0.91
C ALA A 168 22.63 7.54 -0.75
N ALA A 169 22.74 8.45 -1.71
CA ALA A 169 23.69 9.55 -1.63
C ALA A 169 23.32 10.57 -0.54
N PHE A 170 22.03 10.88 -0.37
CA PHE A 170 21.53 11.78 0.67
C PHE A 170 21.72 11.23 2.08
N GLU A 171 21.35 9.96 2.32
CA GLU A 171 21.56 9.26 3.59
C GLU A 171 23.05 9.28 3.99
N LYS A 172 23.94 8.99 3.03
CA LYS A 172 25.40 9.05 3.24
C LYS A 172 25.90 10.46 3.56
N ALA A 173 25.39 11.49 2.88
CA ALA A 173 25.86 12.86 3.04
C ALA A 173 25.39 13.50 4.36
N HIS A 174 24.21 13.11 4.84
CA HIS A 174 23.55 13.76 5.98
C HIS A 174 23.48 12.89 7.24
N SER A 175 23.90 11.62 7.17
CA SER A 175 23.80 10.67 8.30
C SER A 175 22.38 10.55 8.84
N VAL A 176 21.41 10.49 7.93
CA VAL A 176 19.97 10.34 8.21
C VAL A 176 19.43 9.15 7.43
N THR A 177 18.22 8.71 7.79
CA THR A 177 17.52 7.62 7.11
C THR A 177 16.31 8.12 6.32
N VAL A 178 16.05 7.53 5.17
CA VAL A 178 14.98 7.96 4.27
C VAL A 178 14.11 6.78 3.86
N ARG A 179 12.82 6.89 4.15
CA ARG A 179 11.79 5.93 3.78
C ARG A 179 11.37 6.13 2.33
N MET A 180 11.57 5.10 1.52
CA MET A 180 10.93 4.94 0.21
C MET A 180 9.98 3.76 0.26
N VAL A 181 8.71 3.95 -0.09
CA VAL A 181 7.70 2.88 -0.16
C VAL A 181 8.18 1.78 -1.13
N PRO A 182 8.40 0.52 -0.69
CA PRO A 182 8.71 -0.63 -1.54
C PRO A 182 7.68 -0.80 -2.66
N PRO A 183 8.07 -1.44 -3.77
CA PRO A 183 7.10 -1.82 -4.78
C PRO A 183 6.03 -2.71 -4.14
N ARG A 184 4.79 -2.67 -4.66
CA ARG A 184 3.72 -3.62 -4.32
C ARG A 184 3.17 -3.52 -2.89
N GLU A 185 3.60 -2.55 -2.08
CA GLU A 185 3.09 -2.40 -0.70
C GLU A 185 1.60 -2.08 -0.67
N TYR A 186 1.15 -1.17 -1.54
CA TYR A 186 -0.24 -0.72 -1.57
C TYR A 186 -0.95 -1.17 -2.85
N SER A 187 -0.27 -1.08 -3.99
CA SER A 187 -0.74 -1.62 -5.26
C SER A 187 0.41 -2.09 -6.14
N TYR A 188 0.12 -3.03 -7.03
CA TYR A 188 1.00 -3.41 -8.12
C TYR A 188 1.00 -2.32 -9.20
N PRO A 189 2.08 -2.24 -10.00
CA PRO A 189 2.08 -1.44 -11.22
C PRO A 189 0.89 -1.82 -12.12
N ALA A 190 0.19 -0.81 -12.64
CA ALA A 190 -0.98 -0.99 -13.51
C ALA A 190 -2.12 -1.85 -12.91
N GLU A 191 -2.20 -1.97 -11.58
CA GLU A 191 -3.31 -2.65 -10.90
C GLU A 191 -4.63 -1.92 -11.13
N VAL A 192 -5.68 -2.68 -11.44
CA VAL A 192 -7.06 -2.21 -11.44
C VAL A 192 -7.55 -2.21 -10.00
N VAL A 193 -7.95 -1.04 -9.50
CA VAL A 193 -8.36 -0.83 -8.10
C VAL A 193 -9.67 -0.04 -8.06
N THR A 194 -10.45 -0.15 -6.99
CA THR A 194 -11.60 0.74 -6.83
C THR A 194 -11.14 2.16 -6.48
N ARG A 195 -12.03 3.14 -6.67
CA ARG A 195 -11.72 4.53 -6.28
C ARG A 195 -11.46 4.65 -4.78
N GLN A 196 -12.23 3.96 -3.94
CA GLN A 196 -11.96 3.89 -2.51
C GLN A 196 -10.57 3.31 -2.22
N GLN A 197 -10.15 2.25 -2.91
CA GLN A 197 -8.83 1.63 -2.73
C GLN A 197 -7.68 2.54 -3.19
N MET A 198 -7.89 3.40 -4.19
CA MET A 198 -6.90 4.43 -4.56
C MET A 198 -6.67 5.39 -3.37
N TRP A 199 -7.74 5.96 -2.84
CA TRP A 199 -7.68 6.88 -1.70
C TRP A 199 -7.26 6.21 -0.39
N GLU A 200 -7.51 4.91 -0.22
CA GLU A 200 -6.99 4.11 0.89
C GLU A 200 -5.47 4.05 0.86
N GLY A 201 -4.88 3.88 -0.33
CA GLY A 201 -3.42 3.98 -0.50
C GLY A 201 -2.89 5.36 -0.09
N VAL A 202 -3.61 6.43 -0.43
CA VAL A 202 -3.26 7.81 0.00
C VAL A 202 -3.34 7.95 1.52
N ALA A 203 -4.39 7.42 2.15
CA ALA A 203 -4.52 7.44 3.62
C ALA A 203 -3.38 6.65 4.30
N ARG A 204 -2.98 5.50 3.75
CA ARG A 204 -1.79 4.75 4.22
C ARG A 204 -0.52 5.57 4.12
N LEU A 205 -0.27 6.20 2.97
CA LEU A 205 0.88 7.08 2.74
C LEU A 205 0.89 8.26 3.72
N MET A 206 -0.28 8.82 4.04
CA MET A 206 -0.40 9.89 5.04
C MET A 206 0.09 9.43 6.42
N TYR A 207 -0.23 8.21 6.84
CA TYR A 207 0.30 7.65 8.09
C TYR A 207 1.82 7.43 8.07
N GLU A 208 2.40 7.06 6.93
CA GLU A 208 3.85 6.94 6.77
C GLU A 208 4.54 8.32 6.88
N ILE A 209 3.93 9.36 6.32
CA ILE A 209 4.40 10.74 6.43
C ILE A 209 4.30 11.22 7.89
N ILE A 210 3.19 10.95 8.56
CA ILE A 210 3.01 11.26 10.00
C ILE A 210 4.07 10.55 10.85
N ALA A 211 4.31 9.26 10.60
CA ALA A 211 5.26 8.47 11.39
C ALA A 211 6.70 9.03 11.28
N THR A 212 7.13 9.44 10.09
CA THR A 212 8.45 10.07 9.88
C THR A 212 8.53 11.51 10.39
N GLY A 213 7.40 12.21 10.46
CA GLY A 213 7.31 13.60 10.90
C GLY A 213 7.98 14.61 9.97
N ARG A 214 8.61 14.16 8.87
CA ARG A 214 9.27 14.99 7.85
C ARG A 214 9.15 14.35 6.47
N ALA A 215 8.85 15.15 5.45
CA ALA A 215 8.73 14.68 4.07
C ALA A 215 9.71 15.35 3.11
N ILE A 216 10.15 14.62 2.09
CA ILE A 216 10.93 15.13 0.96
C ILE A 216 10.18 14.79 -0.32
N VAL A 217 9.93 15.79 -1.14
CA VAL A 217 9.40 15.65 -2.50
C VAL A 217 10.58 15.62 -3.46
N HIS A 218 10.64 14.60 -4.31
CA HIS A 218 11.60 14.48 -5.41
C HIS A 218 10.90 14.77 -6.74
N PRO A 219 10.84 16.04 -7.19
CA PRO A 219 10.00 16.50 -8.29
C PRO A 219 10.65 16.22 -9.65
N ALA A 220 10.63 14.96 -10.08
CA ALA A 220 10.97 14.60 -11.45
C ALA A 220 10.03 15.29 -12.48
N PRO A 221 10.41 15.43 -13.77
CA PRO A 221 9.59 16.12 -14.78
C PRO A 221 8.16 15.54 -14.97
N ASP A 222 7.98 14.28 -14.63
CA ASP A 222 6.72 13.52 -14.67
C ASP A 222 6.02 13.44 -13.30
N TYR A 223 6.52 14.12 -12.27
CA TYR A 223 5.98 14.03 -10.92
C TYR A 223 4.49 14.37 -10.86
N PHE A 224 4.01 15.42 -11.52
CA PHE A 224 2.59 15.78 -11.51
C PHE A 224 1.73 14.96 -12.49
N ALA A 225 2.32 14.03 -13.23
CA ALA A 225 1.61 13.18 -14.18
C ALA A 225 0.95 11.96 -13.50
N SER A 226 1.30 11.66 -12.25
CA SER A 226 0.73 10.53 -11.51
C SER A 226 -0.27 10.99 -10.45
N PHE A 227 -1.39 10.26 -10.36
CA PHE A 227 -2.37 10.43 -9.29
C PHE A 227 -1.72 10.29 -7.90
N TRP A 228 -0.80 9.34 -7.75
CA TRP A 228 -0.20 8.97 -6.47
C TRP A 228 0.69 10.08 -5.91
N THR A 229 1.60 10.60 -6.72
CA THR A 229 2.51 11.68 -6.34
C THR A 229 1.76 12.98 -6.06
N VAL A 230 0.73 13.30 -6.84
CA VAL A 230 -0.12 14.48 -6.57
C VAL A 230 -0.90 14.29 -5.26
N SER A 231 -1.40 13.08 -4.98
CA SER A 231 -2.08 12.78 -3.72
C SER A 231 -1.15 12.80 -2.50
N GLU A 232 0.08 12.29 -2.64
CA GLU A 232 1.12 12.34 -1.60
C GLU A 232 1.53 13.77 -1.28
N LEU A 233 1.67 14.61 -2.31
CA LEU A 233 1.92 16.03 -2.15
C LEU A 233 0.75 16.73 -1.44
N LEU A 234 -0.49 16.42 -1.84
CA LEU A 234 -1.68 16.96 -1.19
C LEU A 234 -1.74 16.55 0.29
N ALA A 235 -1.47 15.29 0.62
CA ALA A 235 -1.37 14.79 1.99
C ALA A 235 -0.27 15.53 2.77
N THR A 236 0.92 15.66 2.20
CA THR A 236 2.04 16.39 2.81
C THR A 236 1.66 17.83 3.12
N LEU A 237 1.07 18.54 2.15
CA LEU A 237 0.62 19.93 2.32
C LEU A 237 -0.52 20.08 3.33
N TRP A 238 -1.38 19.07 3.47
CA TRP A 238 -2.46 19.06 4.44
C TRP A 238 -1.96 18.85 5.88
N LEU A 239 -0.89 18.06 6.06
CA LEU A 239 -0.28 17.77 7.38
C LEU A 239 0.64 18.89 7.90
N LEU A 240 1.09 19.79 7.04
CA LEU A 240 1.86 20.98 7.41
C LEU A 240 0.99 21.98 8.21
N PRO A 241 1.59 22.89 8.98
CA PRO A 241 0.84 23.88 9.76
C PRO A 241 -0.11 24.72 8.88
N ARG A 242 -1.37 24.85 9.29
CA ARG A 242 -2.40 25.67 8.62
C ARG A 242 -3.09 26.56 9.66
N GLY A 243 -2.78 27.86 9.64
CA GLY A 243 -3.36 28.82 10.59
C GLY A 243 -3.08 28.40 12.04
N SER A 244 -4.14 28.26 12.84
CA SER A 244 -4.08 27.87 14.25
C SER A 244 -4.07 26.35 14.50
N THR A 245 -4.20 25.52 13.46
CA THR A 245 -4.23 24.06 13.61
C THR A 245 -2.82 23.53 13.91
N PRO A 246 -2.64 22.72 14.97
CA PRO A 246 -1.34 22.12 15.27
C PRO A 246 -0.81 21.30 14.09
N PRO A 247 0.46 21.41 13.72
CA PRO A 247 1.03 20.61 12.65
C PRO A 247 1.10 19.13 13.02
N MET A 248 0.86 18.26 12.04
CA MET A 248 1.02 16.81 12.19
C MET A 248 2.40 16.33 11.73
N ILE A 249 3.10 17.13 10.94
CA ILE A 249 4.53 16.95 10.61
C ILE A 249 5.32 18.23 10.87
N THR A 250 6.59 18.08 11.20
CA THR A 250 7.47 19.20 11.57
C THR A 250 7.96 20.01 10.38
N SER A 251 8.18 19.36 9.23
CA SER A 251 8.70 20.02 8.03
C SER A 251 8.49 19.18 6.77
N ALA A 252 8.52 19.84 5.62
CA ALA A 252 8.57 19.19 4.33
C ALA A 252 9.54 19.94 3.42
N TYR A 253 10.16 19.24 2.48
CA TYR A 253 11.22 19.77 1.61
C TYR A 253 11.02 19.32 0.16
N ALA A 254 11.56 20.08 -0.79
CA ALA A 254 11.75 19.64 -2.17
C ALA A 254 13.24 19.45 -2.45
N ALA A 255 13.58 18.37 -3.14
CA ALA A 255 14.89 18.20 -3.77
C ALA A 255 14.95 19.08 -5.03
N ARG A 256 16.01 19.89 -5.20
CA ARG A 256 16.18 20.68 -6.43
C ARG A 256 16.47 19.76 -7.62
N PRO A 257 15.77 19.91 -8.77
CA PRO A 257 16.04 19.13 -9.98
C PRO A 257 17.46 19.29 -10.54
N SER A 258 18.10 20.45 -10.30
CA SER A 258 19.42 20.82 -10.84
C SER A 258 20.52 20.96 -9.76
N GLY A 259 20.17 20.76 -8.49
CA GLY A 259 21.11 20.89 -7.38
C GLY A 259 21.67 19.54 -6.98
N GLY A 260 22.99 19.44 -6.83
CA GLY A 260 23.59 18.28 -6.18
C GLY A 260 22.94 18.01 -4.82
N ILE A 261 23.04 16.78 -4.34
CA ILE A 261 22.46 16.12 -3.13
C ILE A 261 22.39 16.99 -1.85
N ARG A 262 23.05 18.16 -1.80
CA ARG A 262 23.30 19.01 -0.63
C ARG A 262 22.23 20.05 -0.30
N ARG A 263 21.25 20.34 -1.16
CA ARG A 263 20.27 21.41 -0.90
C ARG A 263 18.83 20.93 -1.00
N LEU A 264 18.23 20.74 0.17
CA LEU A 264 16.79 20.68 0.36
C LEU A 264 16.24 22.09 0.48
N GLU A 265 15.19 22.39 -0.27
CA GLU A 265 14.44 23.64 -0.10
C GLU A 265 13.23 23.35 0.77
N HIS A 266 13.10 24.08 1.88
CA HIS A 266 11.93 23.94 2.72
C HIS A 266 10.67 24.27 1.91
N LEU A 267 9.66 23.41 1.97
CA LEU A 267 8.34 23.62 1.36
C LEU A 267 7.51 24.65 2.15
N SER A 268 8.15 25.70 2.68
CA SER A 268 7.45 26.85 3.27
C SER A 268 6.77 27.69 2.20
N ALA A 269 7.25 27.61 0.96
CA ALA A 269 6.61 28.20 -0.20
C ALA A 269 6.14 27.11 -1.16
N ARG A 270 4.81 26.95 -1.29
CA ARG A 270 4.17 26.21 -2.41
C ARG A 270 4.73 26.64 -3.78
N ALA A 271 5.30 27.85 -3.85
CA ALA A 271 6.02 28.42 -4.98
C ALA A 271 7.23 27.59 -5.45
N VAL A 272 7.94 26.88 -4.57
CA VAL A 272 9.10 26.04 -4.96
C VAL A 272 8.68 24.96 -5.97
N LEU A 273 7.47 24.43 -5.81
CA LEU A 273 6.87 23.45 -6.72
C LEU A 273 5.86 24.07 -7.69
N GLY A 274 5.63 25.39 -7.63
CA GLY A 274 4.62 26.07 -8.46
C GLY A 274 3.16 25.64 -8.18
N VAL A 275 2.87 25.19 -6.95
CA VAL A 275 1.53 24.70 -6.56
C VAL A 275 0.66 25.88 -6.09
N PRO A 276 -0.61 25.99 -6.55
CA PRO A 276 -1.51 27.07 -6.12
C PRO A 276 -1.88 26.97 -4.63
N LEU A 277 -2.35 28.08 -4.06
CA LEU A 277 -2.89 28.07 -2.70
C LEU A 277 -4.26 27.37 -2.68
N LEU A 278 -4.33 26.15 -2.15
CA LEU A 278 -5.60 25.45 -1.92
C LEU A 278 -6.31 26.02 -0.68
N GLY A 279 -7.56 26.44 -0.84
CA GLY A 279 -8.42 27.00 0.21
C GLY A 279 -9.07 25.95 1.12
N ASP A 280 -9.92 26.40 2.04
CA ASP A 280 -10.54 25.53 3.06
C ASP A 280 -11.47 24.48 2.46
N ALA A 281 -12.23 24.81 1.42
CA ALA A 281 -13.10 23.86 0.72
C ALA A 281 -12.33 22.65 0.17
N HIS A 282 -11.10 22.86 -0.31
CA HIS A 282 -10.21 21.79 -0.77
C HIS A 282 -9.71 20.94 0.40
N ALA A 283 -9.39 21.58 1.53
CA ALA A 283 -8.95 20.89 2.74
C ALA A 283 -10.06 19.99 3.30
N ASP A 284 -11.30 20.51 3.35
CA ASP A 284 -12.47 19.78 3.80
C ASP A 284 -12.76 18.60 2.87
N ARG A 285 -12.65 18.82 1.55
CA ARG A 285 -12.83 17.77 0.54
C ARG A 285 -11.82 16.65 0.73
N PHE A 286 -10.54 16.99 0.84
CA PHE A 286 -9.48 16.02 1.10
C PHE A 286 -9.70 15.27 2.41
N ALA A 287 -10.06 15.97 3.49
CA ALA A 287 -10.36 15.34 4.77
C ALA A 287 -11.53 14.35 4.67
N ARG A 288 -12.58 14.66 3.91
CA ARG A 288 -13.70 13.73 3.68
C ARG A 288 -13.25 12.47 2.92
N LEU A 289 -12.45 12.61 1.85
CA LEU A 289 -11.89 11.48 1.11
C LEU A 289 -11.06 10.57 2.00
N ILE A 290 -10.11 11.15 2.75
CA ILE A 290 -9.22 10.38 3.64
C ILE A 290 -10.01 9.69 4.75
N ASN A 291 -10.97 10.36 5.38
CA ASN A 291 -11.77 9.76 6.46
C ASN A 291 -12.64 8.58 6.01
N HIS A 292 -13.05 8.54 4.74
CA HIS A 292 -13.82 7.40 4.18
C HIS A 292 -12.93 6.30 3.59
N SER A 293 -11.62 6.52 3.55
CA SER A 293 -10.62 5.60 3.02
C SER A 293 -9.57 5.17 4.06
N ASP A 294 -9.66 5.65 5.29
CA ASP A 294 -8.71 5.38 6.36
C ASP A 294 -8.67 3.89 6.73
N PRO A 295 -7.58 3.15 6.51
CA PRO A 295 -7.51 1.71 6.80
C PRO A 295 -7.53 1.38 8.32
N ILE A 296 -7.33 2.37 9.19
CA ILE A 296 -7.40 2.23 10.64
C ILE A 296 -8.83 2.46 11.13
N THR A 297 -9.45 3.57 10.69
CA THR A 297 -10.74 4.05 11.24
C THR A 297 -11.96 3.78 10.37
N THR A 298 -11.80 3.41 9.09
CA THR A 298 -12.94 3.10 8.21
C THR A 298 -13.74 1.99 8.85
N VAL A 299 -14.89 2.38 9.42
CA VAL A 299 -15.84 1.44 9.95
C VAL A 299 -16.71 1.03 8.77
N PRO A 300 -16.64 -0.22 8.30
CA PRO A 300 -17.70 -0.94 7.62
C PRO A 300 -19.10 -0.34 7.50
N ARG A 301 -19.67 0.10 8.63
CA ARG A 301 -20.99 0.71 8.74
C ARG A 301 -21.17 1.94 7.86
N PHE A 302 -20.11 2.59 7.40
CA PHE A 302 -20.19 3.75 6.50
C PHE A 302 -20.45 3.40 5.04
N ARG A 303 -20.34 2.12 4.65
CA ARG A 303 -20.68 1.66 3.30
C ARG A 303 -22.19 1.71 3.04
N ARG A 304 -23.02 1.72 4.09
CA ARG A 304 -24.48 1.83 3.97
C ARG A 304 -24.98 3.02 4.80
N PRO A 305 -25.87 3.86 4.28
CA PRO A 305 -26.47 4.93 5.08
C PRO A 305 -27.21 4.32 6.29
N PRO A 306 -27.23 5.00 7.45
CA PRO A 306 -27.89 4.48 8.64
C PRO A 306 -29.41 4.49 8.43
N GLU A 307 -30.05 3.36 8.72
CA GLU A 307 -31.51 3.22 8.67
C GLU A 307 -32.15 3.51 10.04
N GLY A 308 -33.41 3.94 10.06
CA GLY A 308 -34.19 4.14 11.29
C GLY A 308 -33.68 5.29 12.19
N THR A 309 -33.67 5.06 13.51
CA THR A 309 -33.30 6.06 14.54
C THR A 309 -31.83 6.51 14.46
N GLY A 310 -30.95 5.75 13.81
CA GLY A 310 -29.55 6.12 13.54
C GLY A 310 -29.39 7.31 12.58
N ARG A 311 -30.40 7.57 11.74
CA ARG A 311 -30.46 8.73 10.83
C ARG A 311 -30.64 10.06 11.58
N ALA A 312 -31.31 10.04 12.73
CA ALA A 312 -31.54 11.24 13.55
C ALA A 312 -30.30 11.66 14.34
N VAL A 313 -29.52 10.70 14.84
CA VAL A 313 -28.29 10.95 15.62
C VAL A 313 -27.13 11.40 14.73
N THR A 314 -27.03 10.85 13.52
CA THR A 314 -26.00 11.23 12.54
C THR A 314 -26.23 12.63 11.95
N GLY A 315 -27.49 13.07 11.82
CA GLY A 315 -27.83 14.43 11.36
C GLY A 315 -27.30 15.57 12.26
N THR A 316 -27.10 15.30 13.54
CA THR A 316 -26.56 16.26 14.53
C THR A 316 -25.03 16.24 14.68
N MET A 317 -24.33 15.24 14.14
CA MET A 317 -22.88 15.05 14.29
C MET A 317 -22.07 15.41 13.04
N LYS A 318 -22.50 16.45 12.29
CA LYS A 318 -21.95 16.88 10.99
C LYS A 318 -20.44 17.19 10.94
N HIS A 319 -19.72 17.21 12.06
CA HIS A 319 -18.31 17.61 12.11
C HIS A 319 -17.34 16.53 12.60
N VAL A 320 -17.82 15.32 12.93
CA VAL A 320 -16.94 14.23 13.36
C VAL A 320 -17.31 12.94 12.62
N GLY A 321 -17.08 12.97 11.32
CA GLY A 321 -17.13 11.79 10.45
C GLY A 321 -18.53 11.16 10.32
N HIS A 322 -18.66 10.40 9.23
CA HIS A 322 -19.69 9.39 9.00
C HIS A 322 -20.88 9.88 8.17
N HIS A 323 -20.82 9.50 6.88
CA HIS A 323 -21.80 9.66 5.80
C HIS A 323 -21.76 11.00 5.06
N ASP A 324 -20.74 11.17 4.21
CA ASP A 324 -20.89 12.03 3.03
C ASP A 324 -21.74 11.26 1.99
N PRO A 325 -22.90 11.77 1.54
CA PRO A 325 -23.74 11.11 0.56
C PRO A 325 -23.02 10.75 -0.74
N GLU A 326 -22.02 11.55 -1.13
CA GLU A 326 -21.21 11.34 -2.33
C GLU A 326 -20.22 10.17 -2.18
N LEU A 327 -19.86 9.83 -0.94
CA LEU A 327 -18.96 8.73 -0.60
C LEU A 327 -19.72 7.47 -0.16
N ALA A 328 -21.02 7.57 0.12
CA ALA A 328 -21.87 6.45 0.51
C ALA A 328 -22.42 5.65 -0.69
N VAL A 329 -22.21 6.12 -1.93
CA VAL A 329 -22.69 5.45 -3.15
C VAL A 329 -21.78 4.29 -3.58
N SER A 330 -22.38 3.24 -4.15
CA SER A 330 -21.68 2.06 -4.68
C SER A 330 -20.55 2.45 -5.63
N ARG A 331 -20.72 3.52 -6.41
CA ARG A 331 -19.71 4.09 -7.30
C ARG A 331 -18.35 4.37 -6.65
N PHE A 332 -18.30 4.85 -5.40
CA PHE A 332 -17.02 5.09 -4.73
C PHE A 332 -16.33 3.78 -4.32
N TRP A 333 -17.13 2.82 -3.84
CA TRP A 333 -16.65 1.59 -3.21
C TRP A 333 -16.38 0.45 -4.19
N ASP A 334 -17.19 0.35 -5.25
CA ASP A 334 -17.33 -0.86 -6.06
C ASP A 334 -16.90 -0.66 -7.53
N GLU A 335 -16.92 0.58 -8.06
CA GLU A 335 -16.47 0.83 -9.43
C GLU A 335 -14.95 0.66 -9.55
N MET A 336 -14.54 -0.15 -10.53
CA MET A 336 -13.15 -0.45 -10.80
C MET A 336 -12.55 0.67 -11.66
N ARG A 337 -11.35 1.13 -11.28
CA ARG A 337 -10.56 2.13 -12.00
C ARG A 337 -9.45 1.42 -12.75
N VAL A 338 -9.57 1.40 -14.08
CA VAL A 338 -8.65 0.72 -14.98
C VAL A 338 -7.63 1.74 -15.51
N PRO A 339 -6.32 1.58 -15.26
CA PRO A 339 -5.30 2.45 -15.81
C PRO A 339 -5.11 2.18 -17.31
N CYS A 340 -5.13 3.22 -18.13
CA CYS A 340 -4.81 3.13 -19.55
C CYS A 340 -3.41 3.71 -19.83
N PRO A 341 -2.41 2.89 -20.19
CA PRO A 341 -1.04 3.37 -20.44
C PRO A 341 -0.92 4.30 -21.68
N VAL A 342 -1.90 4.24 -22.59
CA VAL A 342 -1.94 5.12 -23.78
C VAL A 342 -2.46 6.52 -23.41
N CYS A 343 -3.48 6.59 -22.55
CA CYS A 343 -4.07 7.86 -22.10
C CYS A 343 -3.35 8.47 -20.90
N ALA A 344 -2.46 7.72 -20.24
CA ALA A 344 -1.65 8.22 -19.14
C ALA A 344 -0.81 9.43 -19.59
N PRO A 345 -0.80 10.54 -18.83
CA PRO A 345 -0.03 11.71 -19.20
C PRO A 345 1.49 11.43 -19.12
N ARG A 346 2.25 11.86 -20.14
CA ARG A 346 3.71 11.62 -20.23
C ARG A 346 4.57 12.77 -19.69
N GLY A 347 3.97 13.62 -18.86
CA GLY A 347 4.59 14.82 -18.33
C GLY A 347 3.53 15.87 -18.03
N ARG A 348 3.62 16.49 -16.85
CA ARG A 348 2.68 17.53 -16.41
C ARG A 348 3.42 18.49 -15.50
N ALA A 349 3.25 19.79 -15.77
CA ALA A 349 3.71 20.84 -14.86
C ALA A 349 2.67 21.04 -13.75
N ALA A 350 3.09 21.50 -12.57
CA ALA A 350 2.20 21.77 -11.43
C ALA A 350 1.01 22.66 -11.79
N ALA A 351 1.24 23.70 -12.59
CA ALA A 351 0.20 24.64 -13.04
C ALA A 351 -0.88 24.01 -13.94
N LYS A 352 -0.66 22.80 -14.47
CA LYS A 352 -1.62 22.06 -15.31
C LYS A 352 -2.42 21.04 -14.49
N VAL A 353 -2.21 20.95 -13.18
CA VAL A 353 -3.00 20.08 -12.30
C VAL A 353 -4.32 20.78 -11.98
N ASP A 354 -5.41 20.11 -12.34
CA ASP A 354 -6.75 20.49 -11.92
C ASP A 354 -7.05 19.83 -10.56
N TRP A 355 -6.88 20.61 -9.49
CA TRP A 355 -6.97 20.12 -8.11
C TRP A 355 -8.40 19.76 -7.70
N ASP A 356 -9.39 20.50 -8.21
CA ASP A 356 -10.80 20.20 -7.99
C ASP A 356 -11.14 18.86 -8.63
N ARG A 357 -10.78 18.68 -9.90
CA ARG A 357 -11.01 17.45 -10.67
C ARG A 357 -10.22 16.25 -10.12
N HIS A 358 -9.07 16.49 -9.49
CA HIS A 358 -8.29 15.45 -8.78
C HIS A 358 -9.04 14.88 -7.57
N MET A 359 -9.76 15.71 -6.82
CA MET A 359 -10.53 15.33 -5.62
C MET A 359 -12.03 15.06 -5.92
N ASP A 360 -12.45 15.20 -7.17
CA ASP A 360 -13.82 14.96 -7.58
C ASP A 360 -14.13 13.45 -7.77
N LEU A 361 -15.32 13.05 -7.31
CA LEU A 361 -15.87 11.71 -7.47
C LEU A 361 -16.82 11.64 -8.68
N SER A 362 -17.36 12.78 -9.11
CA SER A 362 -18.37 12.90 -10.18
C SER A 362 -17.72 12.85 -11.57
N TRP A 363 -17.37 11.65 -12.00
CA TRP A 363 -16.82 11.46 -13.35
C TRP A 363 -17.88 10.93 -14.31
N ASP A 364 -17.84 11.29 -15.59
CA ASP A 364 -18.68 10.59 -16.56
C ASP A 364 -18.14 9.16 -16.71
N GLU A 365 -19.01 8.15 -16.61
CA GLU A 365 -18.66 6.73 -16.81
C GLU A 365 -18.07 6.47 -18.20
N ARG A 366 -18.26 7.40 -19.14
CA ARG A 366 -17.90 7.25 -20.55
C ARG A 366 -16.52 7.82 -20.92
N ASP A 367 -15.78 8.41 -20.00
CA ASP A 367 -14.50 9.08 -20.32
C ASP A 367 -13.31 8.59 -19.49
N VAL A 368 -12.11 8.87 -19.99
CA VAL A 368 -10.85 8.66 -19.29
C VAL A 368 -10.54 9.89 -18.46
N ASP A 369 -10.17 9.69 -17.20
CA ASP A 369 -9.79 10.79 -16.33
C ASP A 369 -8.44 11.41 -16.72
N HIS A 370 -8.17 12.57 -16.13
CA HIS A 370 -6.95 13.31 -16.41
C HIS A 370 -5.67 12.62 -15.91
N TYR A 371 -5.72 11.47 -15.25
CA TYR A 371 -4.56 10.62 -14.95
C TYR A 371 -4.52 9.34 -15.80
N GLY A 372 -5.44 9.18 -16.75
CA GLY A 372 -5.48 8.04 -17.63
C GLY A 372 -6.30 6.86 -17.11
N TYR A 373 -7.12 7.02 -16.07
CA TYR A 373 -7.99 5.95 -15.55
C TYR A 373 -9.42 6.08 -16.08
N PHE A 374 -10.07 4.95 -16.39
CA PHE A 374 -11.49 4.90 -16.72
C PHE A 374 -12.23 3.89 -15.83
N THR A 375 -13.56 3.97 -15.82
CA THR A 375 -14.41 3.09 -15.01
C THR A 375 -14.72 1.78 -15.75
N ALA A 376 -14.74 0.66 -15.02
CA ALA A 376 -15.24 -0.62 -15.48
C ALA A 376 -16.09 -1.29 -14.41
N ARG A 377 -17.03 -2.17 -14.81
CA ARG A 377 -17.71 -3.04 -13.84
C ARG A 377 -16.80 -4.20 -13.47
N ARG A 378 -17.00 -4.72 -12.27
CA ARG A 378 -16.20 -5.84 -11.76
C ARG A 378 -16.39 -7.12 -12.59
N GLU A 379 -17.60 -7.35 -13.10
CA GLU A 379 -17.91 -8.49 -13.97
C GLU A 379 -17.10 -8.46 -15.28
N ASP A 380 -16.84 -7.27 -15.82
CA ASP A 380 -16.13 -7.11 -17.10
C ASP A 380 -14.66 -7.52 -17.02
N LEU A 381 -14.05 -7.46 -15.82
CA LEU A 381 -12.64 -7.78 -15.66
C LEU A 381 -12.32 -9.26 -15.91
N GLY A 382 -13.30 -10.15 -15.66
CA GLY A 382 -13.16 -11.59 -15.88
C GLY A 382 -13.07 -12.01 -17.34
N THR A 383 -13.36 -11.10 -18.29
CA THR A 383 -13.32 -11.38 -19.73
C THR A 383 -11.91 -11.46 -20.30
N GLY A 384 -10.88 -11.04 -19.54
CA GLY A 384 -9.47 -11.06 -19.95
C GLY A 384 -9.04 -9.88 -20.83
N GLY A 385 -9.96 -8.99 -21.20
CA GLY A 385 -9.63 -7.79 -21.96
C GLY A 385 -10.69 -6.70 -21.83
N ILE A 386 -10.26 -5.44 -21.90
CA ILE A 386 -11.17 -4.29 -21.79
C ILE A 386 -10.78 -3.19 -22.76
N ARG A 387 -11.76 -2.54 -23.38
CA ARG A 387 -11.51 -1.46 -24.35
C ARG A 387 -11.56 -0.12 -23.65
N CYS A 388 -10.47 0.65 -23.76
CA CYS A 388 -10.42 2.03 -23.25
C CYS A 388 -11.46 2.89 -23.99
N PRO A 389 -12.33 3.63 -23.28
CA PRO A 389 -13.35 4.47 -23.94
C PRO A 389 -12.74 5.68 -24.65
N GLY A 390 -11.61 6.21 -24.15
CA GLY A 390 -10.92 7.38 -24.71
C GLY A 390 -10.12 7.05 -25.97
N CYS A 391 -9.07 6.23 -25.86
CA CYS A 391 -8.19 5.91 -27.00
C CYS A 391 -8.63 4.69 -27.82
N ARG A 392 -9.71 3.99 -27.41
CA ARG A 392 -10.24 2.78 -28.08
C ARG A 392 -9.28 1.59 -28.14
N THR A 393 -8.10 1.68 -27.54
CA THR A 393 -7.14 0.58 -27.40
C THR A 393 -7.76 -0.56 -26.60
N HIS A 394 -7.57 -1.78 -27.09
CA HIS A 394 -7.91 -2.99 -26.34
C HIS A 394 -6.76 -3.25 -25.35
N LEU A 395 -7.09 -3.40 -24.07
CA LEU A 395 -6.14 -3.59 -22.99
C LEU A 395 -6.27 -5.02 -22.49
N ARG A 396 -5.16 -5.73 -22.36
CA ARG A 396 -5.15 -7.08 -21.79
C ARG A 396 -5.22 -7.00 -20.27
N LEU A 397 -6.17 -7.72 -19.69
CA LEU A 397 -6.30 -7.88 -18.24
C LEU A 397 -5.70 -9.22 -17.83
N VAL A 398 -4.76 -9.20 -16.90
CA VAL A 398 -4.11 -10.40 -16.35
C VAL A 398 -4.23 -10.45 -14.85
N ASN A 399 -4.20 -11.67 -14.32
CA ASN A 399 -4.08 -11.91 -12.89
C ASN A 399 -2.80 -12.73 -12.61
N GLU A 400 -1.66 -12.03 -12.57
CA GLU A 400 -0.34 -12.66 -12.34
C GLU A 400 -0.05 -12.92 -10.85
N HIS A 401 -0.84 -12.35 -9.94
CA HIS A 401 -0.56 -12.38 -8.50
C HIS A 401 -1.66 -13.03 -7.65
N GLY A 402 -2.60 -13.72 -8.31
CA GLY A 402 -3.64 -14.49 -7.66
C GLY A 402 -4.69 -13.59 -6.99
N VAL A 403 -4.70 -13.58 -5.66
CA VAL A 403 -5.74 -12.87 -4.89
C VAL A 403 -5.11 -11.97 -3.84
N ARG A 404 -5.78 -10.85 -3.59
CA ARG A 404 -5.54 -10.00 -2.43
C ARG A 404 -6.65 -10.20 -1.42
N THR A 405 -6.28 -10.18 -0.14
CA THR A 405 -7.25 -10.27 0.95
C THR A 405 -7.76 -8.87 1.31
N LEU A 406 -9.07 -8.78 1.54
CA LEU A 406 -9.74 -7.61 2.08
C LEU A 406 -10.44 -8.01 3.38
N TRP A 407 -10.37 -7.13 4.37
CA TRP A 407 -11.15 -7.23 5.58
C TRP A 407 -12.53 -6.64 5.31
N THR A 408 -13.49 -7.48 4.94
CA THR A 408 -14.86 -7.04 4.65
C THR A 408 -15.75 -7.31 5.86
N PRO A 409 -16.53 -6.33 6.32
CA PRO A 409 -17.54 -6.57 7.35
C PRO A 409 -18.72 -7.37 6.84
N VAL A 410 -19.34 -8.14 7.72
CA VAL A 410 -20.71 -8.65 7.48
C VAL A 410 -21.71 -7.49 7.57
N PRO A 411 -22.68 -7.38 6.63
CA PRO A 411 -23.71 -6.34 6.67
C PRO A 411 -24.55 -6.30 7.95
N GLU A 412 -25.07 -5.13 8.31
CA GLU A 412 -26.02 -4.98 9.42
C GLU A 412 -27.30 -5.79 9.15
N GLY A 413 -27.57 -6.79 10.00
CA GLY A 413 -28.73 -7.68 9.89
C GLY A 413 -28.49 -9.06 10.50
N GLU A 414 -27.26 -9.56 10.46
CA GLU A 414 -26.88 -10.83 11.08
C GLU A 414 -26.52 -10.65 12.56
N SER A 415 -26.72 -11.69 13.38
CA SER A 415 -26.39 -11.72 14.82
C SER A 415 -24.89 -11.57 15.14
N GLN A 416 -24.05 -11.32 14.13
CA GLN A 416 -22.60 -11.22 14.21
C GLN A 416 -22.04 -9.91 13.59
N ARG A 417 -22.71 -8.78 13.84
CA ARG A 417 -22.52 -7.42 13.26
C ARG A 417 -21.09 -6.82 13.09
N ASP A 418 -20.04 -7.47 13.57
CA ASP A 418 -18.64 -7.06 13.31
C ASP A 418 -17.72 -8.24 12.94
N ARG A 419 -18.26 -9.35 12.41
CA ARG A 419 -17.42 -10.52 12.10
C ARG A 419 -16.73 -10.15 10.80
N PRO A 420 -15.42 -10.06 10.77
CA PRO A 420 -14.78 -9.84 9.50
C PRO A 420 -14.82 -11.13 8.70
N VAL A 421 -15.17 -10.98 7.44
CA VAL A 421 -14.94 -11.99 6.43
C VAL A 421 -13.70 -11.54 5.67
N ILE A 422 -12.68 -12.38 5.69
CA ILE A 422 -11.56 -12.19 4.77
C ILE A 422 -12.07 -12.55 3.38
N GLN A 423 -12.27 -11.52 2.58
CA GLN A 423 -12.64 -11.67 1.18
C GLN A 423 -11.36 -11.79 0.35
N ARG A 424 -11.33 -12.75 -0.58
CA ARG A 424 -10.21 -12.94 -1.51
C ARG A 424 -10.64 -12.41 -2.88
N ASP A 425 -10.00 -11.33 -3.30
CA ASP A 425 -10.31 -10.63 -4.54
C ASP A 425 -9.19 -10.83 -5.57
N PRO A 426 -9.50 -11.22 -6.82
CA PRO A 426 -8.50 -11.31 -7.89
C PRO A 426 -7.77 -9.98 -8.09
N VAL A 427 -6.45 -10.05 -8.24
CA VAL A 427 -5.63 -8.88 -8.57
C VAL A 427 -5.54 -8.74 -10.09
N TRP A 428 -6.31 -7.82 -10.65
CA TRP A 428 -6.26 -7.53 -12.09
C TRP A 428 -5.21 -6.46 -12.39
N GLN A 429 -4.43 -6.67 -13.45
CA GLN A 429 -3.47 -5.72 -13.98
C GLN A 429 -3.68 -5.50 -15.46
N VAL A 430 -3.42 -4.27 -15.90
CA VAL A 430 -3.37 -3.93 -17.32
C VAL A 430 -1.97 -4.18 -17.84
N LEU A 431 -1.84 -5.05 -18.84
CA LEU A 431 -0.64 -5.13 -19.65
C LEU A 431 -0.87 -4.34 -20.95
N PRO A 432 0.13 -3.55 -21.40
CA PRO A 432 0.11 -3.04 -22.76
C PRO A 432 0.02 -4.24 -23.71
N ASP A 433 -0.86 -4.17 -24.71
CA ASP A 433 -0.75 -5.07 -25.86
C ASP A 433 0.67 -4.87 -26.42
N GLY A 434 1.51 -5.90 -26.38
CA GLY A 434 2.70 -5.93 -27.21
C GLY A 434 2.28 -5.69 -28.67
N PRO A 435 3.17 -5.17 -29.54
CA PRO A 435 2.84 -5.07 -30.96
C PRO A 435 2.34 -6.44 -31.40
N ARG A 436 1.06 -6.49 -31.82
CA ARG A 436 0.45 -7.74 -32.26
C ARG A 436 1.42 -8.39 -33.22
N GLY A 437 1.88 -9.59 -32.87
CA GLY A 437 2.52 -10.45 -33.83
C GLY A 437 1.60 -10.51 -35.03
N VAL A 438 2.08 -10.01 -36.16
CA VAL A 438 1.54 -10.38 -37.46
C VAL A 438 1.62 -11.90 -37.45
N GLU A 439 0.49 -12.59 -37.33
CA GLU A 439 0.44 -14.01 -37.62
C GLU A 439 1.08 -14.17 -39.01
N PRO A 440 2.13 -14.99 -39.15
CA PRO A 440 2.58 -15.34 -40.48
C PRO A 440 1.39 -15.98 -41.17
N LEU A 441 0.91 -15.37 -42.25
CA LEU A 441 0.01 -16.01 -43.19
C LEU A 441 0.50 -17.44 -43.43
N PRO A 442 -0.37 -18.47 -43.42
CA PRO A 442 0.06 -19.83 -43.64
C PRO A 442 0.75 -19.91 -45.00
N GLY A 443 2.07 -20.08 -44.97
CA GLY A 443 2.91 -20.23 -46.14
C GLY A 443 2.41 -21.40 -46.98
N ARG A 444 2.34 -21.17 -48.29
CA ARG A 444 2.10 -22.20 -49.30
C ARG A 444 2.96 -23.43 -49.01
N LYS A 445 2.33 -24.60 -49.11
CA LYS A 445 3.01 -25.90 -49.22
C LYS A 445 3.92 -25.85 -50.45
N ASP A 446 5.22 -25.75 -50.24
CA ASP A 446 6.19 -26.20 -51.22
C ASP A 446 6.61 -27.63 -50.85
N VAL A 447 6.50 -28.48 -51.87
CA VAL A 447 6.66 -29.92 -51.86
C VAL A 447 8.13 -30.28 -51.76
N ASP A 448 8.43 -31.31 -50.96
CA ASP A 448 9.75 -31.91 -50.81
C ASP A 448 10.40 -32.26 -52.16
N ALA A 449 11.65 -31.82 -52.36
CA ALA A 449 12.58 -32.41 -53.30
C ALA A 449 13.88 -32.79 -52.56
N ALA A 450 14.23 -34.06 -52.70
CA ALA A 450 15.28 -34.79 -51.98
C ALA A 450 16.72 -34.26 -52.22
N PRO A 451 17.69 -34.58 -51.33
CA PRO A 451 19.07 -34.12 -51.45
C PRO A 451 19.90 -35.00 -52.39
N ASP A 452 20.68 -34.39 -53.29
CA ASP A 452 21.70 -35.05 -54.10
C ASP A 452 23.06 -35.03 -53.36
N PRO A 453 23.69 -36.20 -53.10
CA PRO A 453 24.94 -36.30 -52.36
C PRO A 453 26.14 -36.34 -53.31
N ARG A 454 26.75 -35.19 -53.59
CA ARG A 454 28.09 -35.06 -54.20
C ARG A 454 28.49 -33.58 -54.20
N ASP A 455 29.35 -33.15 -53.28
CA ASP A 455 30.76 -32.93 -53.62
C ASP A 455 31.58 -32.47 -52.40
N ARG A 456 32.88 -32.70 -52.51
CA ARG A 456 33.88 -32.82 -51.45
C ARG A 456 34.52 -31.49 -51.05
N GLY A 457 34.93 -31.40 -49.78
CA GLY A 457 36.27 -30.88 -49.42
C GLY A 457 36.38 -29.48 -48.81
N SER A 458 36.42 -29.43 -47.47
CA SER A 458 37.40 -28.80 -46.56
C SER A 458 38.22 -27.54 -46.95
N PRO A 459 38.89 -26.88 -45.97
CA PRO A 459 38.43 -26.28 -44.71
C PRO A 459 39.03 -24.85 -44.57
N ILE A 460 38.87 -24.14 -43.43
CA ILE A 460 39.95 -23.40 -42.70
C ILE A 460 39.36 -22.40 -41.69
N ARG A 461 39.88 -22.55 -40.47
CA ARG A 461 39.81 -21.67 -39.29
C ARG A 461 40.47 -20.30 -39.53
N ARG A 462 40.02 -19.26 -38.81
CA ARG A 462 40.84 -18.32 -37.99
C ARG A 462 39.89 -17.27 -37.35
N ARG A 463 39.75 -17.25 -36.01
CA ARG A 463 40.56 -16.57 -34.97
C ARG A 463 40.21 -15.07 -34.81
N TRP A 464 39.52 -14.76 -33.71
CA TRP A 464 40.01 -13.98 -32.55
C TRP A 464 41.17 -12.99 -32.81
N LEU A 465 40.97 -11.67 -32.61
CA LEU A 465 41.42 -10.91 -31.42
C LEU A 465 41.25 -9.39 -31.59
N SER A 466 41.14 -8.76 -30.41
CA SER A 466 41.04 -7.38 -29.99
C SER A 466 42.13 -6.39 -30.44
N ALA A 467 41.78 -5.09 -30.43
CA ALA A 467 42.35 -4.04 -29.54
C ALA A 467 42.71 -2.71 -30.24
N ARG A 468 42.13 -1.64 -29.68
CA ARG A 468 42.71 -0.33 -29.30
C ARG A 468 43.43 0.59 -30.31
N SER A 469 43.11 1.88 -30.12
CA SER A 469 43.96 3.08 -30.09
C SER A 469 43.97 4.01 -31.32
N SER A 470 43.31 5.17 -31.11
CA SER A 470 43.75 6.56 -31.32
C SER A 470 44.50 6.96 -32.59
N VAL A 471 43.91 7.94 -33.29
CA VAL A 471 44.55 9.24 -33.56
C VAL A 471 43.59 10.34 -33.13
#